data_AF-A0A842NBH7-F1
#
_entry.id   AF-A0A842NBH7-F1
#
_cell.length_a   1.000
_cell.length_b   1.000
_cell.length_c   1.000
_cell.angle_alpha   90.00
_cell.angle_beta   90.00
_cell.angle_gamma   90.00
#
_symmetry.space_group_name_H-M   'P 1'
#
loop_
_entity.id
_entity.type
_entity.pdbx_description
1 polymer ?
#
loop_
_entity_poly.entity_id
_entity_poly.type
_entity_poly.pdbx_seq_one_letter_code
_entity_poly.pdbx_strand_id
1 'polypeptide(L)' 'MTEKTCPNCNGTNVAEIMYGYPSSQFLDEMKKDENKGKFQLGGCCISNDDPAFSCNDCGNLFGHREEEEDG' A
#
# COMPACT_ATOMS: atom_id res chain seq x y z
N MET A 1 4.36 4.01 14.39
CA MET A 1 4.28 4.16 12.92
C MET A 1 5.61 3.69 12.38
N THR A 2 5.69 2.46 11.88
CA THR A 2 6.94 1.94 11.31
C THR A 2 7.11 2.64 9.96
N GLU A 3 8.00 3.62 9.87
CA GLU A 3 8.35 4.28 8.61
C GLU A 3 8.93 3.24 7.64
N LYS A 4 8.09 2.73 6.74
CA LYS A 4 8.50 1.77 5.72
C LYS A 4 9.37 2.51 4.71
N THR A 5 10.62 2.10 4.59
CA THR A 5 11.55 2.65 3.60
C THR A 5 11.74 1.64 2.47
N CYS A 6 11.81 2.12 1.24
CA CYS A 6 12.02 1.26 0.07
C CYS A 6 13.40 0.57 0.13
N PRO A 7 13.48 -0.77 0.08
CA PRO A 7 14.76 -1.47 0.11
C PRO A 7 15.56 -1.33 -1.19
N ASN A 8 14.95 -0.84 -2.27
CA ASN A 8 15.59 -0.68 -3.58
C ASN A 8 16.29 0.67 -3.72
N CYS A 9 15.60 1.77 -3.41
CA CYS A 9 16.14 3.13 -3.57
C CYS A 9 16.35 3.89 -2.25
N ASN A 10 16.04 3.28 -1.09
CA ASN A 10 16.01 3.94 0.22
C ASN A 10 15.04 5.15 0.31
N GLY A 11 14.08 5.25 -0.61
CA GLY A 11 13.04 6.27 -0.56
C GLY A 11 12.06 6.07 0.60
N THR A 12 11.65 7.18 1.22
CA THR A 12 10.62 7.21 2.28
C THR A 12 9.21 7.40 1.72
N ASN A 13 9.09 7.72 0.43
CA ASN A 13 7.81 7.89 -0.25
C ASN A 13 7.27 6.53 -0.71
N VAL A 14 6.66 5.81 0.22
CA VAL A 14 6.10 4.47 0.01
C VAL A 14 4.58 4.52 0.20
N ALA A 15 3.86 4.01 -0.79
CA ALA A 15 2.42 3.80 -0.75
C ALA A 15 2.09 2.37 -0.29
N GLU A 16 1.02 2.22 0.47
CA GLU A 16 0.45 0.92 0.82
C GLU A 16 -0.53 0.45 -0.26
N ILE A 17 -0.44 -0.81 -0.66
CA ILE A 17 -1.27 -1.38 -1.72
C ILE A 17 -2.51 -2.00 -1.10
N MET A 18 -3.66 -1.42 -1.42
CA MET A 18 -4.96 -1.88 -0.98
C MET A 18 -5.58 -2.74 -2.07
N TYR A 19 -5.69 -4.03 -1.77
CA TYR A 19 -6.32 -5.02 -2.63
C TYR A 19 -7.74 -5.33 -2.20
N GLY A 20 -8.51 -5.89 -3.13
CA GLY A 20 -9.93 -6.18 -2.95
C GLY A 20 -10.81 -5.02 -3.39
N TYR A 21 -12.06 -5.04 -2.93
CA TYR A 21 -13.03 -3.99 -3.28
C TYR A 21 -13.02 -2.88 -2.23
N PRO A 22 -12.50 -1.68 -2.54
CA PRO A 22 -12.48 -0.59 -1.58
C PRO A 22 -13.89 -0.11 -1.27
N SER A 23 -14.15 0.22 -0.02
CA SER A 23 -15.37 0.92 0.36
C SER A 23 -15.38 2.34 -0.21
N SER A 24 -16.57 2.89 -0.47
CA SER A 24 -16.74 4.27 -0.96
C SER A 24 -16.09 5.31 -0.04
N GLN A 25 -16.15 5.09 1.28
CA GLN A 25 -15.49 5.92 2.28
C GLN A 25 -13.96 5.93 2.12
N PHE A 26 -13.37 4.76 1.89
CA PHE A 26 -11.92 4.64 1.67
C PHE A 26 -11.49 5.35 0.37
N LEU A 27 -12.28 5.22 -0.69
CA LEU A 27 -12.02 5.93 -1.95
C LEU A 27 -12.06 7.46 -1.78
N ASP A 28 -12.93 7.97 -0.90
CA ASP A 28 -13.00 9.39 -0.57
C ASP A 28 -11.76 9.83 0.23
N GLU A 29 -11.36 9.05 1.24
CA GLU A 29 -10.15 9.29 2.04
C GLU A 29 -8.90 9.32 1.17
N MET A 30 -8.80 8.39 0.21
CA MET A 30 -7.69 8.29 -0.74
C MET A 30 -7.57 9.51 -1.66
N LYS A 31 -8.70 10.18 -1.95
CA LYS A 31 -8.72 11.41 -2.76
C LYS A 31 -8.27 12.65 -2.00
N LYS A 32 -8.20 12.59 -0.66
CA LYS A 32 -7.70 13.72 0.14
C LYS A 32 -6.22 13.94 -0.17
N ASP A 33 -5.81 15.20 -0.31
CA ASP A 33 -4.42 15.57 -0.60
C ASP A 33 -3.43 15.02 0.44
N GLU A 34 -3.86 14.92 1.70
CA GLU A 34 -3.06 14.34 2.79
C GLU A 34 -2.74 12.85 2.59
N ASN A 35 -3.54 12.13 1.82
CA ASN A 35 -3.41 10.70 1.54
C ASN A 35 -2.90 10.40 0.13
N LYS A 36 -2.69 11.45 -0.68
CA LYS A 36 -2.21 11.33 -2.04
C LYS A 36 -0.79 10.75 -2.03
N GLY A 37 -0.62 9.59 -2.67
CA GLY A 37 0.64 8.85 -2.68
C GLY A 37 0.90 8.02 -1.42
N LYS A 38 -0.01 8.01 -0.44
CA LYS A 38 0.09 7.09 0.72
C LYS A 38 -0.52 5.72 0.44
N PHE A 39 -1.47 5.64 -0.48
CA PHE A 39 -2.18 4.42 -0.83
C PHE A 39 -2.20 4.22 -2.35
N GLN A 40 -2.20 2.97 -2.79
CA GLN A 40 -2.45 2.56 -4.17
C GLN A 40 -3.51 1.46 -4.19
N LEU A 41 -4.37 1.46 -5.21
CA LEU A 41 -5.31 0.36 -5.41
C LEU A 41 -4.61 -0.73 -6.21
N GLY A 42 -4.56 -1.92 -5.62
CA GLY A 42 -4.05 -3.12 -6.25
C GLY A 42 -5.13 -3.84 -7.07
N GLY A 43 -4.95 -5.15 -7.24
CA GLY A 43 -5.92 -6.02 -7.88
C GLY A 43 -7.12 -6.33 -7.00
N CYS A 44 -8.18 -6.83 -7.62
CA CYS A 44 -9.36 -7.35 -6.90
C CYS A 44 -9.05 -8.67 -6.17
N CYS A 45 -8.11 -9.46 -6.70
CA CYS A 45 -7.69 -10.73 -6.10
C CYS A 45 -6.40 -10.52 -5.31
N ILE A 46 -6.39 -11.01 -4.06
CA ILE A 46 -5.20 -11.10 -3.22
C ILE A 46 -4.67 -12.53 -3.31
N SER A 47 -3.41 -12.67 -3.65
CA SER A 47 -2.63 -13.90 -3.50
C SER A 47 -1.61 -13.71 -2.38
N ASN A 48 -1.09 -14.81 -1.85
CA ASN A 48 -0.05 -14.77 -0.81
C ASN A 48 1.28 -14.12 -1.28
N ASP A 49 1.53 -14.10 -2.59
CA ASP A 49 2.72 -13.52 -3.20
C ASP A 49 2.56 -12.02 -3.53
N ASP A 50 1.36 -11.46 -3.32
CA ASP A 50 1.11 -10.07 -3.67
C ASP A 50 1.86 -9.10 -2.74
N PRO A 51 2.54 -8.09 -3.29
CA PRO A 51 3.29 -7.12 -2.51
C PRO A 51 2.35 -6.22 -1.70
N ALA A 52 2.70 -5.93 -0.44
CA ALA A 52 1.91 -5.03 0.40
C ALA A 52 2.20 -3.53 0.16
N PHE A 53 3.39 -3.20 -0.33
CA PHE A 53 3.85 -1.82 -0.47
C PHE A 53 4.42 -1.53 -1.86
N SER A 54 4.29 -0.28 -2.28
CA SER A 54 4.76 0.24 -3.56
C SER A 54 5.54 1.53 -3.35
N CYS A 55 6.77 1.61 -3.83
CA CYS A 55 7.55 2.84 -3.75
C CYS A 55 7.13 3.83 -4.84
N ASN A 56 6.70 5.04 -4.48
CA ASN A 56 6.36 6.08 -5.45
C ASN A 56 7.58 6.66 -6.18
N ASP A 57 8.78 6.49 -5.60
CA ASP A 57 10.02 7.06 -6.12
C ASP A 57 10.63 6.20 -7.25
N CYS A 58 10.75 4.89 -7.00
CA CYS A 58 11.35 3.95 -7.96
C CYS A 58 10.38 2.92 -8.55
N GLY A 59 9.14 2.83 -8.05
CA GLY A 59 8.15 1.84 -8.47
C GLY A 59 8.37 0.43 -7.92
N ASN A 60 9.34 0.23 -7.02
CA ASN A 60 9.61 -1.08 -6.45
C ASN A 60 8.45 -1.54 -5.56
N LEU A 61 7.95 -2.74 -5.79
CA LEU A 61 6.92 -3.39 -4.97
C LEU A 61 7.59 -4.34 -3.96
N PHE A 62 7.17 -4.30 -2.69
CA PHE A 62 7.81 -5.09 -1.63
C PHE A 62 6.93 -5.30 -0.40
N GLY A 63 7.36 -6.24 0.46
CA GLY A 63 6.65 -6.63 1.67
C GLY A 63 5.49 -7.58 1.38
N HIS A 64 5.06 -8.33 2.40
CA HIS A 64 3.88 -9.18 2.33
C HIS A 64 2.81 -8.60 3.25
N ARG A 65 1.54 -8.78 2.88
CA ARG A 65 0.43 -8.35 3.72
C ARG A 65 0.33 -9.37 4.85
N GLU A 66 0.82 -9.00 6.02
CA GLU A 66 0.51 -9.76 7.24
C GLU A 66 -1.00 -9.59 7.47
N GLU A 67 -1.75 -10.67 7.30
CA GLU A 67 -3.13 -10.72 7.77
C GLU A 67 -3.08 -10.46 9.27
N GLU A 68 -3.64 -9.33 9.71
CA GLU A 68 -3.86 -9.08 11.12
C GLU A 68 -4.75 -10.21 11.64
N GLU A 69 -4.14 -11.17 12.35
CA GLU A 69 -4.84 -12.20 13.09
C GLU A 69 -5.68 -11.49 14.17
N ASP A 70 -6.94 -11.20 13.84
CA ASP A 70 -8.00 -10.80 14.77
C ASP A 70 -8.15 -11.95 15.79
N GLY A 71 -7.59 -11.75 16.98
CA GLY A 71 -7.65 -12.68 18.12
C GLY A 71 -8.90 -12.49 18.96
#